data_AF-A0A835QU11-F1
#
_entry.id   AF-A0A835QU11-F1
#
_cell.length_a   1.000
_cell.length_b   1.000
_cell.length_c   1.000
_cell.angle_alpha   90.00
_cell.angle_beta   90.00
_cell.angle_gamma   90.00
#
_symmetry.space_group_name_H-M   'P 1'
#
loop_
_entity.id
_entity.type
_entity.pdbx_description
1 polymer ?
#
loop_
_entity_poly.entity_id
_entity_poly.type
_entity_poly.pdbx_seq_one_letter_code
_entity_poly.pdbx_strand_id
1 'polypeptide(L)'
;MVASIDSLRPLPCSLEGCHPATDRQNAVLFAWLYAIAVGTGGIKPCISSFGADQFDEGDAGEASTKYSFFSWFFFAINLGVLIGITLVAYIEDRNGWGWGIGISAAGTFISLLILLAGSPLYRHQRPHGRAFTRFLQVLIAACRNYAAGGASGEKTELFELKTELSDIPGVRKLQHTNQYSFLDRAAAMTTVVAIDNRWKLCTVTQVEELKSVVRVLPIWLTTIAFPFAFFHINLFTTQALATNRRLSAHFWFRRAPLRCSLPRTVSS
;
A
#
# COMPACT_ATOMS: atom_id res chain seq x y z
N MET A 1 14.48 -17.40 1.55
CA MET A 1 14.97 -18.25 2.67
C MET A 1 14.38 -19.66 2.63
N VAL A 2 13.05 -19.83 2.58
CA VAL A 2 12.41 -21.17 2.49
C VAL A 2 12.87 -21.97 1.25
N ALA A 3 13.04 -21.31 0.10
CA ALA A 3 13.52 -21.94 -1.13
C ALA A 3 15.02 -22.29 -1.13
N SER A 4 15.80 -21.80 -0.15
CA SER A 4 17.26 -21.97 -0.08
C SER A 4 17.71 -22.98 0.97
N ILE A 5 16.81 -23.41 1.87
CA ILE A 5 17.10 -24.36 2.94
C ILE A 5 16.56 -25.71 2.52
N ASP A 6 17.43 -26.69 2.31
CA ASP A 6 17.06 -28.02 1.82
C ASP A 6 16.05 -28.74 2.72
N SER A 7 16.07 -28.46 4.04
CA SER A 7 15.10 -29.01 5.01
C SER A 7 13.68 -28.46 4.87
N LEU A 8 13.51 -27.30 4.23
CA LEU A 8 12.22 -26.62 4.06
C LEU A 8 11.67 -26.80 2.64
N ARG A 9 12.41 -27.48 1.75
CA ARG A 9 11.99 -27.82 0.40
C ARG A 9 11.28 -29.18 0.40
N PRO A 10 10.21 -29.37 -0.38
CA PRO A 10 9.72 -30.71 -0.66
C PRO A 10 10.80 -31.52 -1.38
N LEU A 11 10.80 -32.84 -1.16
CA LEU A 11 11.72 -33.78 -1.80
C LEU A 11 11.69 -33.59 -3.33
N PRO A 12 12.84 -33.70 -4.02
CA PRO A 12 12.90 -33.57 -5.47
C PRO A 12 11.98 -34.60 -6.14
N CYS A 13 11.24 -34.17 -7.15
CA CYS A 13 10.30 -35.06 -7.83
C CYS A 13 11.03 -36.23 -8.49
N SER A 14 10.54 -37.44 -8.25
CA SER A 14 10.99 -38.65 -8.93
C SER A 14 10.19 -38.84 -10.23
N LEU A 15 10.59 -39.82 -11.05
CA LEU A 15 9.85 -40.22 -12.25
C LEU A 15 8.41 -40.71 -11.94
N GLU A 16 8.12 -41.06 -10.69
CA GLU A 16 6.81 -41.56 -10.23
C GLU A 16 5.88 -40.44 -9.71
N GLY A 17 6.36 -39.19 -9.63
CA GLY A 17 5.56 -38.03 -9.24
C GLY A 17 6.27 -37.08 -8.29
N CYS A 18 5.59 -35.97 -7.99
CA CYS A 18 6.04 -35.00 -6.99
C CYS A 18 5.30 -35.22 -5.67
N HIS A 19 6.05 -35.33 -4.56
CA HIS A 19 5.43 -35.29 -3.24
C HIS A 19 4.96 -33.86 -2.92
N PRO A 20 3.72 -33.68 -2.43
CA PRO A 20 3.25 -32.38 -1.98
C PRO A 20 4.06 -31.91 -0.76
N ALA A 21 4.19 -30.59 -0.62
CA ALA A 21 4.86 -30.00 0.55
C ALA A 21 4.10 -30.31 1.84
N THR A 22 4.82 -30.57 2.92
CA THR A 22 4.24 -30.85 4.24
C THR A 22 3.56 -29.61 4.81
N ASP A 23 2.54 -29.78 5.65
CA ASP A 23 1.82 -28.67 6.32
C ASP A 23 2.75 -27.69 7.04
N ARG A 24 3.82 -28.20 7.67
CA ARG A 24 4.85 -27.36 8.31
C ARG A 24 5.62 -26.49 7.31
N GLN A 25 5.95 -27.03 6.14
CA GLN A 25 6.65 -26.28 5.08
C GLN A 25 5.73 -25.20 4.50
N ASN A 26 4.45 -25.52 4.30
CA ASN A 26 3.45 -24.56 3.85
C ASN A 26 3.20 -23.45 4.89
N ALA A 27 3.08 -23.79 6.17
CA ALA A 27 2.88 -22.82 7.24
C ALA A 27 4.02 -21.81 7.31
N VAL A 28 5.28 -22.29 7.23
CA VAL A 28 6.45 -21.41 7.20
C VAL A 28 6.43 -20.54 5.94
N LEU A 29 6.16 -21.12 4.76
CA LEU A 29 6.06 -20.36 3.51
C LEU A 29 5.02 -19.23 3.61
N PHE A 30 3.81 -19.52 4.07
CA PHE A 30 2.76 -18.51 4.21
C PHE A 30 3.12 -17.44 5.24
N ALA A 31 3.71 -17.81 6.38
CA ALA A 31 4.17 -16.84 7.36
C ALA A 31 5.16 -15.82 6.76
N TRP A 32 6.12 -16.29 5.95
CA TRP A 32 7.05 -15.40 5.24
C TRP A 32 6.37 -14.54 4.17
N LEU A 33 5.43 -15.10 3.40
CA LEU A 33 4.68 -14.35 2.39
C LEU A 33 3.84 -13.24 3.04
N TYR A 34 3.19 -13.52 4.16
CA TYR A 34 2.44 -12.51 4.92
C TYR A 34 3.37 -11.44 5.50
N ALA A 35 4.55 -11.81 6.01
CA ALA A 35 5.53 -10.84 6.50
C ALA A 35 5.99 -9.88 5.39
N ILE A 36 6.25 -10.40 4.18
CA ILE A 36 6.59 -9.58 3.00
C ILE A 36 5.41 -8.69 2.61
N ALA A 37 4.19 -9.21 2.61
CA ALA A 37 2.99 -8.45 2.30
C ALA A 37 2.78 -7.27 3.27
N VAL A 38 2.95 -7.50 4.58
CA VAL A 38 2.86 -6.46 5.60
C VAL A 38 3.97 -5.42 5.43
N GLY A 39 5.22 -5.86 5.24
CA GLY A 39 6.36 -4.94 5.04
C GLY A 39 6.19 -4.06 3.80
N THR A 40 5.86 -4.66 2.66
CA THR A 40 5.67 -3.92 1.41
C THR A 40 4.43 -3.01 1.43
N GLY A 41 3.35 -3.45 2.10
CA GLY A 41 2.13 -2.65 2.28
C GLY A 41 2.33 -1.43 3.17
N GLY A 42 3.15 -1.55 4.22
CA GLY A 42 3.46 -0.45 5.12
C GLY A 42 4.43 0.57 4.52
N ILE A 43 5.48 0.11 3.84
CA ILE A 43 6.54 0.98 3.34
C ILE A 43 6.08 1.88 2.18
N LYS A 44 5.26 1.34 1.26
CA LYS A 44 4.82 2.06 0.04
C LYS A 44 4.20 3.44 0.29
N PRO A 45 3.14 3.59 1.12
CA PRO A 45 2.56 4.90 1.38
C PRO A 45 3.49 5.81 2.18
N CYS A 46 4.31 5.25 3.06
CA CYS A 46 5.21 6.01 3.92
C CYS A 46 6.34 6.68 3.14
N ILE A 47 6.96 5.98 2.17
CA ILE A 47 8.09 6.55 1.41
C ILE A 47 7.64 7.75 0.56
N SER A 48 6.50 7.65 -0.13
CA SER A 48 6.01 8.74 -0.97
C SER A 48 5.65 9.98 -0.15
N SER A 49 5.00 9.79 1.01
CA SER A 49 4.68 10.89 1.92
C SER A 49 5.96 11.48 2.51
N PHE A 50 6.89 10.64 2.98
CA PHE A 50 8.17 11.09 3.53
C PHE A 50 9.00 11.91 2.52
N GLY A 51 9.04 11.49 1.26
CA GLY A 51 9.71 12.23 0.19
C GLY A 51 9.02 13.56 -0.13
N ALA A 52 7.68 13.60 -0.14
CA ALA A 52 6.93 14.84 -0.30
C ALA A 52 7.18 15.83 0.85
N ASP A 53 7.31 15.32 2.08
CA ASP A 53 7.50 16.08 3.31
C ASP A 53 8.84 16.81 3.39
N GLN A 54 9.80 16.47 2.52
CA GLN A 54 11.11 17.13 2.45
C GLN A 54 11.07 18.49 1.74
N PHE A 55 10.03 18.77 0.95
CA PHE A 55 9.92 20.00 0.16
C PHE A 55 8.82 20.91 0.73
N ASP A 56 9.09 22.21 0.83
CA ASP A 56 8.11 23.21 1.22
C ASP A 56 7.27 23.65 0.01
N GLU A 57 5.94 23.49 0.09
CA GLU A 57 5.04 23.92 -0.98
C GLU A 57 4.82 25.45 -0.98
N GLY A 58 5.20 26.14 0.10
CA GLY A 58 5.11 27.59 0.20
C GLY A 58 6.17 28.34 -0.61
N ASP A 59 7.26 27.68 -0.99
CA ASP A 59 8.32 28.24 -1.84
C ASP A 59 8.17 27.74 -3.28
N ALA A 60 8.02 28.66 -4.23
CA ALA A 60 7.89 28.33 -5.65
C ALA A 60 9.11 27.58 -6.22
N GLY A 61 10.31 27.82 -5.68
CA GLY A 61 11.53 27.13 -6.08
C GLY A 61 11.55 25.67 -5.62
N GLU A 62 11.18 25.43 -4.36
CA GLU A 62 11.11 24.07 -3.78
C GLU A 62 9.94 23.26 -4.37
N ALA A 63 8.81 23.92 -4.63
CA ALA A 63 7.66 23.28 -5.29
C ALA A 63 8.01 22.74 -6.69
N SER A 64 8.76 23.51 -7.49
CA SER A 64 9.27 23.04 -8.80
C SER A 64 10.21 21.84 -8.65
N THR A 65 11.11 21.91 -7.67
CA THR A 65 12.08 20.83 -7.38
C THR A 65 11.38 19.54 -6.94
N LYS A 66 10.29 19.63 -6.18
CA LYS A 66 9.44 18.50 -5.79
C LYS A 66 8.89 17.73 -6.99
N TYR A 67 8.43 18.43 -8.02
CA TYR A 67 7.94 17.77 -9.26
C TYR A 67 9.06 17.01 -9.96
N SER A 68 10.26 17.59 -10.05
CA SER A 68 11.43 16.92 -10.63
C SER A 68 11.82 15.67 -9.82
N PHE A 69 11.79 15.76 -8.49
CA PHE A 69 12.01 14.62 -7.60
C PHE A 69 11.01 13.48 -7.89
N PHE A 70 9.71 13.77 -7.97
CA PHE A 70 8.72 12.73 -8.26
C PHE A 70 8.87 12.15 -9.67
N SER A 71 9.27 12.95 -10.65
CA SER A 71 9.57 12.46 -12.00
C SER A 71 10.70 11.42 -11.98
N TRP A 72 11.83 11.75 -11.34
CA TRP A 72 12.95 10.82 -11.18
C TRP A 72 12.60 9.61 -10.31
N PHE A 73 11.79 9.79 -9.27
CA PHE A 73 11.29 8.71 -8.43
C PHE A 73 10.48 7.68 -9.23
N PHE A 74 9.52 8.14 -10.05
CA PHE A 74 8.74 7.24 -10.89
C PHE A 74 9.57 6.62 -12.01
N PHE A 75 10.53 7.35 -12.58
CA PHE A 75 11.48 6.78 -13.54
C PHE A 75 12.28 5.62 -12.91
N ALA A 76 12.82 5.83 -11.70
CA ALA A 76 13.57 4.81 -10.97
C ALA A 76 12.71 3.59 -10.62
N ILE A 77 11.44 3.78 -10.23
CA ILE A 77 10.50 2.68 -10.00
C ILE A 77 10.30 1.85 -11.27
N ASN A 78 10.00 2.51 -12.39
CA ASN A 78 9.77 1.80 -13.66
C ASN A 78 11.02 1.06 -14.13
N LEU A 79 12.20 1.68 -13.99
CA LEU A 79 13.48 1.03 -14.28
C LEU A 79 13.73 -0.18 -13.35
N GLY A 80 13.44 -0.04 -12.05
CA GLY A 80 13.56 -1.13 -11.08
C GLY A 80 12.64 -2.31 -11.40
N VAL A 81 11.39 -2.03 -11.80
CA VAL A 81 10.45 -3.06 -12.27
C VAL A 81 10.99 -3.75 -13.53
N LEU A 82 11.51 -2.99 -14.50
CA LEU A 82 12.09 -3.55 -15.72
C LEU A 82 13.28 -4.49 -15.41
N ILE A 83 14.19 -4.07 -14.53
CA ILE A 83 15.33 -4.90 -14.10
C ILE A 83 14.84 -6.14 -13.33
N GLY A 84 13.82 -6.00 -12.50
CA GLY A 84 13.22 -7.11 -11.75
C GLY A 84 12.65 -8.20 -12.66
N ILE A 85 11.79 -7.81 -13.62
CA ILE A 85 11.15 -8.77 -14.53
C ILE A 85 12.11 -9.36 -15.58
N THR A 86 13.27 -8.75 -15.80
CA THR A 86 14.25 -9.22 -16.79
C THR A 86 15.47 -9.89 -16.14
N LEU A 87 16.35 -9.10 -15.53
CA LEU A 87 17.64 -9.56 -15.00
C LEU A 87 17.46 -10.45 -13.77
N VAL A 88 16.61 -10.05 -12.82
CA VAL A 88 16.39 -10.85 -11.59
C VAL A 88 15.68 -12.14 -11.96
N ALA A 89 14.64 -12.09 -12.78
CA ALA A 89 13.97 -13.29 -13.31
C ALA A 89 14.95 -14.24 -14.05
N TYR A 90 15.86 -13.70 -14.86
CA TYR A 90 16.89 -14.51 -15.53
C TYR A 90 17.83 -15.21 -14.53
N ILE A 91 18.22 -14.54 -13.45
CA ILE A 91 19.06 -15.11 -12.39
C ILE A 91 18.28 -16.18 -11.61
N GLU A 92 17.00 -15.94 -11.31
CA GLU A 92 16.11 -16.90 -10.65
C GLU A 92 15.97 -18.19 -11.45
N ASP A 93 15.81 -18.08 -12.77
CA ASP A 93 15.72 -19.23 -13.68
C ASP A 93 17.04 -20.02 -13.74
N ARG A 94 18.19 -19.34 -13.79
CA ARG A 94 19.49 -19.97 -14.06
C ARG A 94 20.21 -20.46 -12.81
N ASN A 95 20.15 -19.69 -11.72
CA ASN A 95 20.85 -19.94 -10.46
C ASN A 95 19.90 -20.32 -9.31
N GLY A 96 18.58 -20.24 -9.52
CA GLY A 96 17.56 -20.58 -8.55
C GLY A 96 17.05 -19.39 -7.74
N TRP A 97 15.84 -19.55 -7.20
CA TRP A 97 15.09 -18.55 -6.42
C TRP A 97 15.84 -17.95 -5.23
N GLY A 98 16.78 -18.70 -4.65
CA GLY A 98 17.59 -18.22 -3.53
C GLY A 98 18.43 -16.98 -3.88
N TRP A 99 18.98 -16.92 -5.10
CA TRP A 99 19.80 -15.80 -5.55
C TRP A 99 18.95 -14.55 -5.85
N GLY A 100 17.79 -14.71 -6.50
CA GLY A 100 16.90 -13.57 -6.77
C GLY A 100 16.37 -12.89 -5.51
N ILE A 101 15.95 -13.71 -4.53
CA ILE A 101 15.54 -13.22 -3.22
C ILE A 101 16.72 -12.58 -2.47
N GLY A 102 17.91 -13.17 -2.57
CA GLY A 102 19.13 -12.64 -1.93
C GLY A 102 19.52 -11.26 -2.47
N ILE A 103 19.52 -11.08 -3.79
CA ILE A 103 19.82 -9.80 -4.44
C ILE A 103 18.80 -8.73 -4.01
N SER A 104 17.50 -9.08 -4.02
CA SER A 104 16.43 -8.18 -3.60
C SER A 104 16.54 -7.77 -2.12
N ALA A 105 16.88 -8.73 -1.25
CA ALA A 105 17.10 -8.48 0.17
C ALA A 105 18.33 -7.60 0.43
N ALA A 106 19.44 -7.85 -0.27
CA ALA A 106 20.64 -7.04 -0.19
C ALA A 106 20.38 -5.59 -0.64
N GLY A 107 19.65 -5.41 -1.76
CA GLY A 107 19.26 -4.08 -2.25
C GLY A 107 18.40 -3.32 -1.23
N THR A 108 17.43 -4.00 -0.60
CA THR A 108 16.58 -3.41 0.44
C THR A 108 17.40 -3.05 1.68
N PHE A 109 18.33 -3.90 2.09
CA PHE A 109 19.21 -3.64 3.23
C PHE A 109 20.13 -2.43 2.99
N ILE A 110 20.73 -2.34 1.79
CA ILE A 110 21.54 -1.18 1.40
C ILE A 110 20.69 0.09 1.40
N SER A 111 19.48 0.05 0.84
CA SER A 111 18.55 1.18 0.86
C SER A 111 18.21 1.63 2.29
N LEU A 112 18.00 0.68 3.21
CA LEU A 112 17.78 0.98 4.62
C LEU A 112 18.98 1.67 5.25
N LEU A 113 20.21 1.19 4.98
CA LEU A 113 21.42 1.82 5.49
C LEU A 113 21.60 3.25 4.96
N ILE A 114 21.29 3.49 3.69
CA ILE A 114 21.33 4.84 3.10
C ILE A 114 20.30 5.75 3.77
N LEU A 115 19.08 5.26 4.00
CA LEU A 115 18.03 6.01 4.71
C LEU A 115 18.48 6.35 6.13
N LEU A 116 19.05 5.40 6.86
CA LEU A 116 19.53 5.64 8.23
C LEU A 116 20.73 6.59 8.26
N ALA A 117 21.67 6.47 7.32
CA ALA A 117 22.79 7.39 7.20
C ALA A 117 22.34 8.82 6.85
N GLY A 118 21.25 8.96 6.10
CA GLY A 118 20.62 10.23 5.76
C GLY A 118 19.75 10.83 6.87
N SER A 119 19.50 10.12 7.98
CA SER A 119 18.59 10.58 9.04
C SER A 119 18.85 11.98 9.59
N PRO A 120 20.10 12.48 9.77
CA PRO A 120 20.32 13.83 10.28
C PRO A 120 20.02 14.94 9.26
N LEU A 121 19.90 14.60 7.97
CA LEU A 121 19.63 15.56 6.88
C LEU A 121 18.13 15.77 6.64
N TYR A 122 17.28 14.91 7.18
CA TYR A 122 15.84 14.91 6.87
C TYR A 122 15.04 15.90 7.71
N ARG A 123 14.11 16.59 7.06
CA ARG A 123 13.08 17.41 7.72
C ARG A 123 12.02 16.48 8.28
N HIS A 124 11.85 16.51 9.61
CA HIS A 124 10.86 15.72 10.30
C HIS A 124 9.60 16.55 10.53
N GLN A 125 8.50 16.16 9.88
CA GLN A 125 7.20 16.79 10.07
C GLN A 125 6.61 16.42 11.43
N ARG A 126 5.89 17.35 12.05
CA ARG A 126 5.21 17.07 13.32
C ARG A 126 4.09 16.05 13.08
N PRO A 127 3.85 15.12 14.03
CA PRO A 127 2.79 14.15 13.89
C PRO A 127 1.43 14.87 13.85
N HIS A 128 0.78 14.84 12.69
CA HIS A 128 -0.61 15.23 12.54
C HIS A 128 -1.49 14.18 13.24
N GLY A 129 -2.49 14.62 14.01
CA GLY A 129 -3.32 13.73 14.83
C GLY A 129 -3.94 12.55 14.06
N ARG A 130 -4.38 11.51 14.78
CA ARG A 130 -4.90 10.26 14.18
C ARG A 130 -6.16 10.51 13.34
N ALA A 131 -6.03 10.52 12.01
CA ALA A 131 -7.13 10.75 11.07
C ALA A 131 -8.30 9.77 11.27
N PHE A 132 -8.01 8.47 11.41
CA PHE A 132 -9.05 7.45 11.65
C PHE A 132 -9.81 7.67 12.96
N THR A 133 -9.14 8.12 14.02
CA THR A 133 -9.80 8.44 15.29
C THR A 133 -10.75 9.61 15.13
N ARG A 134 -10.39 10.61 14.32
CA ARG A 134 -11.28 11.75 14.01
C ARG A 134 -12.52 11.33 13.22
N PHE A 135 -12.36 10.45 12.23
CA PHE A 135 -13.50 9.89 11.50
C PHE A 135 -14.44 9.09 12.39
N LEU A 136 -13.88 8.27 13.30
CA LEU A 136 -14.69 7.51 14.24
C LEU A 136 -15.40 8.41 15.25
N GLN A 137 -14.75 9.49 15.71
CA GLN A 137 -15.36 10.50 16.57
C GLN A 137 -16.60 11.13 15.91
N VAL A 138 -16.49 11.54 14.64
CA VAL A 138 -17.61 12.12 13.89
C VAL A 138 -18.77 11.12 13.75
N LEU A 139 -18.48 9.87 13.39
CA LEU A 139 -19.51 8.83 13.26
C LEU A 139 -20.22 8.57 14.59
N ILE A 140 -19.47 8.41 15.68
CA ILE A 140 -20.05 8.16 17.02
C ILE A 140 -20.85 9.36 17.50
N ALA A 141 -20.32 10.58 17.35
CA ALA A 141 -21.02 11.80 17.73
C ALA A 141 -22.31 12.00 16.92
N ALA A 142 -22.27 11.77 15.60
CA ALA A 142 -23.45 11.84 14.73
C ALA A 142 -24.52 10.81 15.15
N CYS A 143 -24.14 9.53 15.32
CA CYS A 143 -25.07 8.47 15.72
C CYS A 143 -25.67 8.73 17.10
N ARG A 144 -24.87 9.21 18.05
CA ARG A 144 -25.36 9.51 19.40
C ARG A 144 -26.31 10.70 19.42
N ASN A 145 -25.99 11.76 18.70
CA ASN A 145 -26.86 12.94 18.61
C ASN A 145 -28.14 12.64 17.82
N TYR A 146 -28.08 11.70 16.85
CA TYR A 146 -29.25 11.13 16.19
C TYR A 146 -30.13 10.34 17.18
N ALA A 147 -29.55 9.44 17.98
CA ALA A 147 -30.27 8.63 18.95
C ALA A 147 -30.86 9.44 20.11
N ALA A 148 -30.22 10.54 20.49
CA ALA A 148 -30.70 11.46 21.53
C ALA A 148 -31.87 12.36 21.07
N GLY A 149 -32.43 12.14 19.87
CA GLY A 149 -33.54 12.93 19.34
C GLY A 149 -33.14 14.35 18.96
N GLY A 150 -31.85 14.60 18.68
CA GLY A 150 -31.29 15.91 18.39
C GLY A 150 -32.09 16.66 17.33
N ALA A 151 -32.74 17.74 17.77
CA ALA A 151 -33.69 18.53 17.02
C ALA A 151 -33.10 19.02 15.69
N SER A 152 -33.72 18.56 14.61
CA SER A 152 -33.66 19.22 13.31
C SER A 152 -34.48 20.50 13.41
N GLY A 153 -33.90 21.57 13.97
CA GLY A 153 -34.52 22.87 14.10
C GLY A 153 -33.63 23.94 13.47
N GLU A 154 -34.08 24.45 12.33
CA GLU A 154 -33.69 25.56 11.44
C GLU A 154 -32.54 26.56 11.78
N LYS A 155 -32.00 26.62 13.01
CA LYS A 155 -30.85 27.46 13.38
C LYS A 155 -29.97 26.81 14.46
N THR A 156 -29.48 25.59 14.24
CA THR A 156 -28.39 25.05 15.06
C THR A 156 -27.10 25.75 14.69
N GLU A 157 -26.55 26.58 15.59
CA GLU A 157 -25.19 27.10 15.43
C GLU A 157 -24.21 25.91 15.40
N LEU A 158 -23.59 25.72 14.24
CA LEU A 158 -22.60 24.68 14.02
C LEU A 158 -21.31 25.08 14.73
N PHE A 159 -20.74 24.17 15.53
CA PHE A 159 -19.52 24.46 16.27
C PHE A 159 -18.30 24.47 15.34
N GLU A 160 -17.70 25.65 15.18
CA GLU A 160 -16.42 25.84 14.54
C GLU A 160 -15.47 26.60 15.47
N LEU A 161 -14.20 26.19 15.57
CA LEU A 161 -13.21 26.97 16.29
C LEU A 161 -12.99 28.32 15.58
N LYS A 162 -13.11 29.41 16.34
CA LYS A 162 -12.89 30.80 15.89
C LYS A 162 -11.45 31.10 15.46
N THR A 163 -10.52 30.17 15.67
CA THR A 163 -9.10 30.35 15.31
C THR A 163 -8.93 30.27 13.79
N GLU A 164 -8.09 31.15 13.23
CA GLU A 164 -7.62 31.17 11.82
C GLU A 164 -6.88 29.88 11.40
N LEU A 165 -6.65 28.95 12.33
CA LEU A 165 -5.95 27.68 12.12
C LEU A 165 -6.93 26.52 12.35
N SER A 166 -6.98 25.59 11.40
CA SER A 166 -7.69 24.33 11.58
C SER A 166 -6.99 23.47 12.65
N ASP A 167 -7.69 22.45 13.15
CA ASP A 167 -7.16 21.44 14.09
C ASP A 167 -5.87 20.74 13.57
N ILE A 168 -5.55 20.90 12.29
CA ILE A 168 -4.31 20.46 11.65
C ILE A 168 -3.48 21.70 11.31
N PRO A 169 -2.30 21.91 11.92
CA PRO A 169 -1.43 23.02 11.52
C PRO A 169 -1.10 22.91 10.02
N GLY A 170 -1.48 23.92 9.24
CA GLY A 170 -1.24 23.98 7.79
C GLY A 170 -2.39 23.58 6.88
N VAL A 171 -3.54 23.11 7.39
CA VAL A 171 -4.70 22.75 6.55
C VAL A 171 -5.73 23.88 6.51
N ARG A 172 -6.21 24.19 5.31
CA ARG A 172 -7.23 25.21 5.07
C ARG A 172 -8.61 24.73 5.53
N LYS A 173 -9.42 25.64 6.09
CA LYS A 173 -10.80 25.36 6.50
C LYS A 173 -11.64 24.94 5.29
N LEU A 174 -12.38 23.85 5.44
CA LEU A 174 -13.32 23.34 4.43
C LEU A 174 -14.66 24.07 4.55
N GLN A 175 -15.24 24.45 3.42
CA GLN A 175 -16.56 25.07 3.39
C GLN A 175 -17.67 24.04 3.66
N HIS A 176 -18.68 24.47 4.42
CA HIS A 176 -19.82 23.63 4.76
C HIS A 176 -20.67 23.28 3.52
N THR A 177 -21.06 22.01 3.39
CA THR A 177 -21.95 21.53 2.32
C THR A 177 -23.22 20.89 2.90
N ASN A 178 -24.39 21.16 2.30
CA ASN A 178 -25.69 20.59 2.70
C ASN A 178 -25.88 19.08 2.41
N GLN A 179 -24.90 18.40 1.81
CA GLN A 179 -24.97 16.96 1.52
C GLN A 179 -24.61 16.13 2.77
N TYR A 180 -25.31 15.01 2.97
CA TYR A 180 -25.15 14.14 4.14
C TYR A 180 -25.39 14.87 5.48
N SER A 181 -26.49 15.62 5.56
CA SER A 181 -26.88 16.43 6.73
C SER A 181 -27.02 15.65 8.05
N PHE A 182 -27.12 14.33 7.99
CA PHE A 182 -27.08 13.48 9.18
C PHE A 182 -25.73 13.57 9.91
N LEU A 183 -24.62 13.78 9.18
CA LEU A 183 -23.28 13.93 9.77
C LEU A 183 -23.09 15.29 10.43
N ASP A 184 -23.80 16.32 9.96
CA ASP A 184 -23.77 17.65 10.57
C ASP A 184 -24.31 17.66 11.99
N ARG A 185 -25.10 16.63 12.36
CA ARG A 185 -25.53 16.42 13.74
C ARG A 185 -24.37 16.17 14.70
N ALA A 186 -23.19 15.76 14.24
CA ALA A 186 -21.99 15.64 15.08
C ALA A 186 -21.43 17.01 15.53
N ALA A 187 -21.68 18.06 14.75
CA ALA A 187 -21.25 19.43 15.03
C ALA A 187 -22.37 20.31 15.63
N ALA A 188 -23.55 19.74 15.88
CA ALA A 188 -24.66 20.44 16.51
C ALA A 188 -24.40 20.65 18.01
N MET A 189 -24.29 21.91 18.43
CA MET A 189 -24.17 22.25 19.85
C MET A 189 -25.43 21.80 20.61
N THR A 190 -25.28 20.83 21.50
CA THR A 190 -26.39 20.35 22.35
C THR A 190 -26.27 20.86 23.80
N THR A 191 -25.08 21.24 24.28
CA THR A 191 -24.86 21.90 25.59
C THR A 191 -23.48 22.57 25.67
N VAL A 192 -23.36 23.68 26.42
CA VAL A 192 -22.11 24.43 26.66
C VAL A 192 -21.01 23.59 27.35
N VAL A 193 -21.39 22.48 28.00
CA VAL A 193 -20.50 21.57 28.75
C VAL A 193 -19.74 20.59 27.83
N ALA A 194 -20.10 20.49 26.55
CA ALA A 194 -19.53 19.49 25.64
C ALA A 194 -18.19 19.90 24.97
N ILE A 195 -17.69 21.11 25.24
CA ILE A 195 -16.53 21.72 24.55
C ILE A 195 -15.25 20.88 24.71
N ASP A 196 -15.07 20.18 25.84
CA ASP A 196 -13.83 19.44 26.11
C ASP A 196 -13.78 18.03 25.52
N ASN A 197 -14.90 17.50 25.01
CA ASN A 197 -15.02 16.08 24.73
C ASN A 197 -15.27 15.80 23.24
N ARG A 198 -14.18 15.52 22.49
CA ARG A 198 -14.20 15.32 21.02
C ARG A 198 -15.04 14.15 20.51
N TRP A 199 -15.37 13.20 21.38
CA TRP A 199 -16.31 12.10 21.07
C TRP A 199 -17.79 12.50 21.22
N LYS A 200 -18.04 13.69 21.77
CA LYS A 200 -19.36 14.24 22.05
C LYS A 200 -19.71 15.41 21.13
N LEU A 201 -18.72 16.22 20.78
CA LEU A 201 -18.83 17.39 19.90
C LEU A 201 -17.64 17.41 18.94
N CYS A 202 -17.93 17.42 17.63
CA CYS A 202 -16.93 17.50 16.57
C CYS A 202 -16.99 18.86 15.89
N THR A 203 -15.90 19.26 15.22
CA THR A 203 -15.86 20.51 14.44
C THR A 203 -16.45 20.32 13.05
N VAL A 204 -16.98 21.39 12.44
CA VAL A 204 -17.47 21.35 11.05
C VAL A 204 -16.39 20.87 10.08
N THR A 205 -15.13 21.26 10.29
CA THR A 205 -14.02 20.79 9.45
C THR A 205 -13.83 19.27 9.52
N GLN A 206 -13.95 18.65 10.70
CA GLN A 206 -13.89 17.19 10.85
C GLN A 206 -15.04 16.48 10.13
N VAL A 207 -16.24 17.07 10.17
CA VAL A 207 -17.42 16.54 9.48
C VAL A 207 -17.24 16.61 7.97
N GLU A 208 -16.77 17.75 7.43
CA GLU A 208 -16.53 17.92 5.99
C GLU A 208 -15.37 17.07 5.46
N GLU A 209 -14.34 16.82 6.26
CA GLU A 209 -13.30 15.83 5.96
C GLU A 209 -13.92 14.43 5.74
N LEU A 210 -14.79 13.97 6.67
CA LEU A 210 -15.45 12.68 6.54
C LEU A 210 -16.41 12.64 5.34
N LYS A 211 -17.20 13.69 5.13
CA LYS A 211 -18.10 13.80 3.96
C LYS A 211 -17.31 13.67 2.66
N SER A 212 -16.14 14.28 2.58
CA SER A 212 -15.26 14.19 1.41
C SER A 212 -14.84 12.74 1.14
N VAL A 213 -14.47 11.99 2.18
CA VAL A 213 -14.13 10.55 2.06
C VAL A 213 -15.35 9.74 1.60
N VAL A 214 -16.53 9.98 2.18
CA VAL A 214 -17.77 9.27 1.79
C VAL A 214 -18.14 9.54 0.34
N ARG A 215 -17.89 10.76 -0.18
CA ARG A 215 -18.13 11.10 -1.60
C ARG A 215 -17.19 10.37 -2.56
N VAL A 216 -15.95 10.10 -2.14
CA VAL A 216 -14.95 9.41 -2.98
C VAL A 216 -15.13 7.89 -2.94
N LEU A 217 -15.74 7.35 -1.88
CA LEU A 217 -15.91 5.91 -1.67
C LEU A 217 -16.57 5.17 -2.85
N PRO A 218 -17.65 5.66 -3.50
CA PRO A 218 -18.24 5.00 -4.66
C PRO A 218 -17.28 4.88 -5.84
N ILE A 219 -16.48 5.93 -6.10
CA ILE A 219 -15.45 5.91 -7.16
C ILE A 219 -14.38 4.89 -6.80
N TRP A 220 -13.96 4.86 -5.54
CA TRP A 220 -13.01 3.86 -5.08
C TRP A 220 -13.55 2.42 -5.25
N LEU A 221 -14.83 2.17 -4.92
CA LEU A 221 -15.46 0.86 -5.10
C LEU A 221 -15.48 0.41 -6.57
N THR A 222 -15.78 1.30 -7.51
CA THR A 222 -15.78 0.93 -8.94
C THR A 222 -14.38 0.62 -9.46
N THR A 223 -13.34 1.26 -8.91
CA THR A 223 -11.93 0.96 -9.29
C THR A 223 -11.44 -0.42 -8.85
N ILE A 224 -12.14 -1.10 -7.93
CA ILE A 224 -11.77 -2.45 -7.45
C ILE A 224 -11.78 -3.48 -8.59
N ALA A 225 -12.63 -3.31 -9.62
CA ALA A 225 -12.69 -4.22 -10.75
C ALA A 225 -11.34 -4.35 -11.50
N PHE A 226 -10.53 -3.28 -11.52
CA PHE A 226 -9.26 -3.26 -12.24
C PHE A 226 -8.18 -4.18 -11.59
N PRO A 227 -7.89 -4.09 -10.28
CA PRO A 227 -7.03 -5.06 -9.60
C PRO A 227 -7.48 -6.52 -9.75
N PHE A 228 -8.79 -6.79 -9.74
CA PHE A 228 -9.32 -8.15 -9.97
C PHE A 228 -8.94 -8.67 -11.37
N ALA A 229 -9.08 -7.85 -12.40
CA ALA A 229 -8.66 -8.23 -13.75
C ALA A 229 -7.14 -8.50 -13.82
N PHE A 230 -6.34 -7.69 -13.12
CA PHE A 230 -4.89 -7.86 -13.08
C PHE A 230 -4.46 -9.16 -12.37
N PHE A 231 -5.20 -9.61 -11.35
CA PHE A 231 -4.94 -10.89 -10.68
C PHE A 231 -5.00 -12.09 -11.64
N HIS A 232 -5.83 -12.00 -12.69
CA HIS A 232 -6.00 -13.06 -13.69
C HIS A 232 -4.78 -13.22 -14.62
N ILE A 233 -3.77 -12.34 -14.55
CA ILE A 233 -2.53 -12.46 -15.35
C ILE A 233 -1.82 -13.80 -15.11
N ASN A 234 -1.92 -14.37 -13.91
CA ASN A 234 -1.34 -15.68 -13.59
C ASN A 234 -1.88 -16.81 -14.49
N LEU A 235 -3.12 -16.69 -14.98
CA LEU A 235 -3.70 -17.65 -15.92
C LEU A 235 -2.93 -17.64 -17.25
N PHE A 236 -2.50 -16.48 -17.73
CA PHE A 236 -1.69 -16.38 -18.95
C PHE A 236 -0.33 -17.07 -18.79
N THR A 237 0.28 -17.01 -17.61
CA THR A 237 1.53 -17.75 -17.33
C THR A 237 1.29 -19.26 -17.44
N THR A 238 0.19 -19.77 -16.87
CA THR A 238 -0.15 -21.20 -16.98
C THR A 238 -0.50 -21.61 -18.42
N GLN A 239 -1.20 -20.77 -19.17
CA GLN A 239 -1.48 -21.02 -20.59
C GLN A 239 -0.18 -21.02 -21.41
N ALA A 240 0.70 -20.04 -21.23
CA ALA A 240 1.99 -19.96 -21.92
C ALA A 240 2.91 -21.18 -21.68
N LEU A 241 2.76 -21.85 -20.53
CA LEU A 241 3.45 -23.11 -20.26
C LEU A 241 2.88 -24.29 -21.07
N ALA A 242 1.58 -24.26 -21.40
CA ALA A 242 0.88 -25.29 -22.17
C ALA A 242 0.88 -25.06 -23.69
N THR A 243 1.15 -23.84 -24.17
CA THR A 243 1.08 -23.51 -25.61
C THR A 243 2.26 -24.08 -26.41
N ASN A 244 1.96 -24.52 -27.64
CA ASN A 244 2.96 -24.97 -28.61
C ASN A 244 3.87 -23.79 -29.03
N ARG A 245 5.19 -23.98 -28.98
CA ARG A 245 6.20 -22.90 -29.13
C ARG A 245 6.81 -22.81 -30.53
N ARG A 246 6.19 -23.47 -31.52
CA ARG A 246 6.62 -23.46 -32.92
C ARG A 246 6.06 -22.23 -33.62
N LEU A 247 6.92 -21.22 -33.81
CA LEU A 247 6.57 -20.04 -34.61
C LEU A 247 6.77 -20.30 -36.12
N SER A 248 7.75 -21.15 -36.48
CA SER A 248 7.94 -21.68 -37.84
C SER A 248 8.72 -23.01 -37.78
N ALA A 249 8.88 -23.70 -38.92
CA ALA A 249 9.60 -24.97 -39.01
C ALA A 249 11.05 -24.91 -38.50
N HIS A 250 11.68 -23.73 -38.50
CA HIS A 250 13.09 -23.54 -38.12
C HIS A 250 13.30 -22.72 -36.83
N PHE A 251 12.24 -22.18 -36.21
CA PHE A 251 12.38 -21.32 -35.03
C PHE A 251 11.58 -21.87 -33.85
N TRP A 252 12.30 -22.37 -32.83
CA TRP A 252 11.74 -22.86 -31.57
C TRP A 252 12.32 -22.10 -30.39
N PHE A 253 11.45 -21.58 -29.51
CA PHE A 253 11.89 -21.07 -28.21
C PHE A 253 12.31 -22.24 -27.32
N ARG A 254 13.57 -22.25 -26.86
CA ARG A 254 14.07 -23.26 -25.92
C ARG A 254 13.27 -23.19 -24.62
N ARG A 255 12.91 -24.33 -24.03
CA ARG A 255 12.34 -24.37 -22.66
C ARG A 255 13.28 -23.59 -21.74
N ALA A 256 12.79 -22.54 -21.07
CA ALA A 256 13.42 -22.11 -19.83
C ALA A 256 13.33 -23.32 -18.89
N PRO A 257 14.46 -23.93 -18.50
CA PRO A 257 14.41 -25.02 -17.57
C PRO A 257 14.08 -24.43 -16.21
N LEU A 258 12.84 -24.56 -15.75
CA LEU A 258 12.65 -24.80 -14.32
C LEU A 258 13.40 -26.11 -14.06
N ARG A 259 14.63 -25.95 -13.55
CA ARG A 259 15.55 -27.02 -13.21
C ARG A 259 14.94 -27.81 -12.05
N CYS A 260 13.92 -28.62 -12.34
CA CYS A 260 13.73 -29.86 -11.60
C CYS A 260 15.02 -30.63 -11.83
N SER A 261 15.81 -30.73 -10.76
CA SER A 261 17.08 -31.43 -10.68
C SER A 261 16.88 -32.91 -11.03
N LEU A 262 16.83 -33.23 -12.32
CA LEU A 262 17.14 -34.56 -12.83
C LEU A 262 18.67 -34.70 -12.76
N PRO A 263 19.20 -35.64 -11.95
CA PRO A 263 20.62 -35.94 -12.00
C PRO A 263 20.97 -36.44 -13.40
N ARG A 264 22.04 -35.88 -13.99
CA ARG A 264 22.63 -36.40 -15.22
C ARG A 264 23.03 -37.85 -14.96
N THR A 265 22.34 -38.81 -15.55
CA THR A 265 22.91 -40.13 -15.78
C THR A 265 24.05 -39.95 -16.77
N VAL A 266 25.28 -40.01 -16.26
CA VAL A 266 26.47 -40.28 -17.06
C VAL A 266 26.34 -41.72 -17.52
N SER A 267 26.06 -41.93 -18.80
CA SER A 267 26.32 -43.21 -19.46
C SER A 267 27.63 -43.06 -20.23
N SER A 268 28.59 -43.85 -19.79
CA SER A 268 29.81 -44.31 -20.48
C SER A 268 29.66 -44.51 -21.98
#